data_AF-A0A3B9QHN5-F1
#
_entry.id   AF-A0A3B9QHN5-F1
#
_cell.length_a   1.000
_cell.length_b   1.000
_cell.length_c   1.000
_cell.angle_alpha   90.00
_cell.angle_beta   90.00
_cell.angle_gamma   90.00
#
_symmetry.space_group_name_H-M   'P 1'
#
loop_
_entity.id
_entity.type
_entity.pdbx_description
1 polymer ?
#
loop_
_entity_poly.entity_id
_entity_poly.type
_entity_poly.pdbx_seq_one_letter_code
_entity_poly.pdbx_strand_id
1 'polypeptide(L)'
;MEDPRSTLVHEIRNHLSAMLMFANLLETIDLPEESHDRLLDSAGELRLVVMEPDLSAATHHDLNAVMDGFWETLTDIEEAQLSENYVSLRADIAERISATRELWSSLN
;
A
#
# COMPACT_ATOMS: atom_id res chain seq x y z
N MET A 1 10.70 -26.39 -8.97
CA MET A 1 10.74 -26.05 -7.53
C MET A 1 10.74 -24.55 -7.51
N GLU A 2 9.62 -23.92 -7.14
CA GLU A 2 9.57 -22.46 -7.03
C GLU A 2 10.55 -22.03 -5.94
N ASP A 3 11.29 -20.96 -6.21
CA ASP A 3 12.20 -20.37 -5.24
C ASP A 3 11.35 -19.72 -4.13
N PRO A 4 11.47 -20.13 -2.85
CA PRO A 4 10.72 -19.54 -1.75
C PRO A 4 10.84 -18.01 -1.68
N ARG A 5 11.99 -17.46 -2.08
CA ARG A 5 12.19 -16.00 -2.16
C ARG A 5 11.33 -15.38 -3.26
N SER A 6 11.20 -16.05 -4.41
CA SER A 6 10.31 -15.60 -5.49
C SER A 6 8.86 -15.56 -5.03
N THR A 7 8.40 -16.58 -4.31
CA THR A 7 7.05 -16.63 -3.74
C THR A 7 6.80 -15.47 -2.78
N LEU A 8 7.72 -15.19 -1.85
CA LEU A 8 7.62 -14.06 -0.93
C LEU A 8 7.55 -12.71 -1.66
N VAL A 9 8.41 -12.49 -2.67
CA VAL A 9 8.37 -11.26 -3.48
C VAL A 9 7.04 -11.11 -4.23
N HIS A 10 6.48 -12.21 -4.74
CA HIS A 10 5.16 -12.19 -5.38
C HIS A 10 4.04 -11.83 -4.41
N GLU A 11 4.04 -12.40 -3.20
CA GLU A 11 3.03 -12.11 -2.18
C GLU A 11 3.09 -10.65 -1.71
N ILE A 12 4.29 -10.11 -1.49
CA ILE A 12 4.47 -8.69 -1.15
C ILE A 12 3.94 -7.80 -2.28
N ARG A 13 4.34 -8.05 -3.53
CA ARG A 13 3.82 -7.29 -4.68
C ARG A 13 2.30 -7.37 -4.79
N ASN A 14 1.71 -8.52 -4.48
CA ASN A 14 0.26 -8.69 -4.48
C ASN A 14 -0.42 -7.81 -3.40
N HIS A 15 0.13 -7.76 -2.18
CA HIS A 15 -0.39 -6.87 -1.15
C HIS A 15 -0.26 -5.39 -1.52
N LEU A 16 0.91 -4.96 -2.00
CA LEU A 16 1.13 -3.58 -2.43
C LEU A 16 0.24 -3.20 -3.62
N SER A 17 0.00 -4.12 -4.56
CA SER A 17 -0.93 -3.90 -5.67
C SER A 17 -2.37 -3.72 -5.20
N ALA A 18 -2.80 -4.45 -4.17
CA ALA A 18 -4.12 -4.26 -3.58
C ALA A 18 -4.26 -2.90 -2.87
N MET A 19 -3.20 -2.43 -2.19
CA MET A 19 -3.15 -1.08 -1.60
C MET A 19 -3.29 0.00 -2.67
N LEU A 20 -2.53 -0.12 -3.76
CA LEU A 20 -2.64 0.79 -4.92
C LEU A 20 -4.02 0.75 -5.57
N MET A 21 -4.65 -0.42 -5.66
CA MET A 21 -6.00 -0.54 -6.18
C MET A 21 -6.99 0.21 -5.30
N PHE A 22 -6.84 0.14 -3.97
CA PHE A 22 -7.68 0.91 -3.04
C PHE A 22 -7.46 2.42 -3.19
N ALA A 23 -6.21 2.86 -3.33
CA ALA A 23 -5.90 4.27 -3.62
C ALA A 23 -6.60 4.75 -4.91
N ASN A 24 -6.48 3.98 -6.00
CA ASN A 24 -7.15 4.30 -7.27
C ASN A 24 -8.68 4.35 -7.13
N LEU A 25 -9.29 3.56 -6.24
CA LEU A 25 -10.73 3.64 -5.97
C LEU A 25 -11.08 4.93 -5.21
N LEU A 26 -10.25 5.33 -4.25
CA LEU A 26 -10.43 6.58 -3.52
C LEU A 26 -10.23 7.82 -4.42
N GLU A 27 -9.40 7.74 -5.45
CA GLU A 27 -9.30 8.79 -6.50
C GLU A 27 -10.62 8.99 -7.27
N THR A 28 -11.54 8.01 -7.26
CA THR A 28 -12.82 8.12 -7.97
C THR A 28 -13.91 8.83 -7.17
N ILE A 29 -13.67 9.11 -5.89
CA ILE A 29 -14.62 9.82 -5.02
C ILE A 29 -14.17 11.27 -4.81
N ASP A 30 -15.12 12.13 -4.45
CA ASP A 30 -14.89 13.57 -4.26
C ASP A 30 -14.23 13.83 -2.90
N LEU A 31 -12.93 13.56 -2.80
CA LEU A 31 -12.12 13.88 -1.63
C LEU A 31 -11.77 15.37 -1.59
N PRO A 32 -11.58 15.96 -0.40
CA PRO A 32 -10.96 17.27 -0.28
C PRO A 32 -9.61 17.31 -1.01
N GLU A 33 -9.30 18.44 -1.66
CA GLU A 33 -8.08 18.62 -2.48
C GLU A 33 -6.80 18.22 -1.73
N GLU A 34 -6.68 18.62 -0.46
CA GLU A 34 -5.54 18.26 0.39
C GLU A 34 -5.42 16.73 0.62
N SER A 35 -6.54 16.05 0.90
CA SER A 35 -6.56 14.60 1.08
C SER A 35 -6.26 13.87 -0.24
N HIS A 36 -6.76 14.40 -1.35
CA HIS A 36 -6.53 13.85 -2.67
C HIS A 36 -5.05 13.97 -3.09
N ASP A 37 -4.43 15.12 -2.90
CA ASP A 37 -3.02 15.33 -3.23
C ASP A 37 -2.10 14.42 -2.38
N ARG A 38 -2.37 14.31 -1.07
CA ARG A 38 -1.64 13.40 -0.18
C ARG A 38 -1.84 11.93 -0.59
N LEU A 39 -3.04 11.55 -1.03
CA LEU A 39 -3.31 10.20 -1.54
C LEU A 39 -2.49 9.92 -2.80
N LEU A 40 -2.42 10.86 -3.74
CA LEU A 40 -1.63 10.72 -4.96
C LEU A 40 -0.13 10.59 -4.65
N ASP A 41 0.39 11.41 -3.75
CA ASP A 41 1.80 11.38 -3.36
C ASP A 41 2.17 10.02 -2.73
N SER A 42 1.41 9.59 -1.71
CA SER A 42 1.66 8.32 -1.01
C SER A 42 1.43 7.09 -1.91
N ALA A 43 0.42 7.11 -2.78
CA ALA A 43 0.23 6.07 -3.80
C ALA A 43 1.35 6.09 -4.85
N GLY A 44 1.92 7.26 -5.16
CA GLY A 44 3.09 7.42 -6.01
C GLY A 44 4.31 6.68 -5.46
N GLU A 45 4.60 6.85 -4.17
CA GLU A 45 5.70 6.14 -3.50
C GLU A 45 5.51 4.62 -3.51
N LEU A 46 4.30 4.14 -3.17
CA LEU A 46 3.98 2.71 -3.27
C LEU A 46 4.17 2.17 -4.69
N ARG A 47 3.78 2.95 -5.71
CA ARG A 47 3.89 2.55 -7.12
C ARG A 47 5.35 2.40 -7.54
N LEU A 48 6.24 3.28 -7.07
CA LEU A 48 7.68 3.16 -7.31
C LEU A 48 8.21 1.83 -6.75
N VAL A 49 7.84 1.48 -5.52
CA VAL A 49 8.27 0.22 -4.89
C VAL A 49 7.75 -0.99 -5.67
N VAL A 50 6.47 -1.01 -6.06
CA VAL A 50 5.89 -2.13 -6.84
C VAL A 50 6.56 -2.31 -8.20
N MET A 51 6.96 -1.21 -8.84
CA MET A 51 7.61 -1.23 -10.15
C MET A 51 9.09 -1.61 -10.08
N GLU A 52 9.69 -1.69 -8.89
CA GLU A 52 11.10 -2.06 -8.73
C GLU A 52 11.33 -3.48 -9.28
N PRO A 53 12.23 -3.68 -10.27
CA PRO A 53 12.43 -4.97 -10.92
C PRO A 53 12.86 -6.07 -9.95
N ASP A 54 13.73 -5.71 -9.00
CA ASP A 54 14.23 -6.59 -7.95
C ASP A 54 13.89 -6.03 -6.57
N LEU A 55 12.68 -6.33 -6.12
CA LEU A 55 12.20 -5.95 -4.79
C LEU A 55 13.12 -6.48 -3.67
N SER A 56 13.78 -7.62 -3.90
CA SER A 56 14.65 -8.24 -2.89
C SER A 56 16.01 -7.54 -2.77
N ALA A 57 16.41 -6.76 -3.77
CA ALA A 57 17.62 -5.94 -3.78
C ALA A 57 17.33 -4.44 -3.61
N ALA A 58 16.06 -4.06 -3.40
CA ALA A 58 15.60 -2.68 -3.30
C ALA A 58 16.09 -2.01 -2.00
N THR A 59 17.36 -1.62 -1.98
CA THR A 59 18.00 -0.96 -0.83
C THR A 59 17.64 0.53 -0.71
N HIS A 60 16.95 1.07 -1.71
CA HIS A 60 16.67 2.51 -1.83
C HIS A 60 15.32 2.90 -1.24
N HIS A 61 14.45 1.92 -0.97
CA HIS A 61 13.09 2.15 -0.51
C HIS A 61 12.91 1.57 0.89
N ASP A 62 12.66 2.43 1.87
CA ASP A 62 12.16 1.98 3.16
C ASP A 62 10.67 1.64 3.01
N LEU A 63 10.38 0.38 2.67
CA LEU A 63 9.01 -0.08 2.47
C LEU A 63 8.13 0.14 3.72
N ASN A 64 8.70 0.08 4.92
CA ASN A 64 7.93 0.33 6.14
C ASN A 64 7.50 1.80 6.19
N ALA A 65 8.42 2.73 5.93
CA ALA A 65 8.12 4.16 5.88
C ALA A 65 7.08 4.49 4.79
N VAL A 66 7.20 3.88 3.60
CA VAL A 66 6.22 4.06 2.50
C VAL A 66 4.83 3.55 2.92
N MET A 67 4.75 2.38 3.55
CA MET A 67 3.47 1.85 4.05
C MET A 67 2.89 2.68 5.20
N ASP A 68 3.74 3.23 6.08
CA ASP A 68 3.31 4.13 7.16
C ASP A 68 2.71 5.42 6.60
N GLY A 69 3.39 6.08 5.66
CA GLY A 69 2.89 7.31 5.05
C GLY A 69 1.59 7.10 4.26
N PHE A 70 1.47 5.95 3.58
CA PHE A 70 0.23 5.56 2.94
C PHE A 70 -0.89 5.33 3.96
N TRP A 71 -0.63 4.59 5.04
CA TRP A 71 -1.62 4.34 6.08
C TRP A 71 -2.09 5.62 6.78
N GLU A 72 -1.16 6.50 7.12
CA GLU A 72 -1.47 7.82 7.71
C GLU A 72 -2.42 8.61 6.81
N THR A 73 -2.13 8.63 5.51
CA THR A 73 -3.00 9.28 4.53
C THR A 73 -4.41 8.67 4.51
N LEU A 74 -4.53 7.34 4.58
CA LEU A 74 -5.84 6.66 4.62
C LEU A 74 -6.62 6.92 5.91
N THR A 75 -5.92 7.08 7.05
CA THR A 75 -6.55 7.36 8.34
C THR A 75 -6.98 8.82 8.48
N ASP A 76 -6.30 9.73 7.78
CA ASP A 76 -6.65 11.15 7.75
C ASP A 76 -7.89 11.45 6.90
N ILE A 77 -8.26 10.53 5.99
CA ILE A 77 -9.56 10.61 5.30
C ILE A 77 -10.65 10.27 6.31
N GLU A 78 -11.52 11.25 6.58
CA GLU A 78 -12.61 11.10 7.54
C GLU A 78 -13.56 9.98 7.12
N GLU A 79 -13.97 9.13 8.07
CA GLU A 79 -14.93 8.04 7.79
C GLU A 79 -16.26 8.56 7.24
N ALA A 80 -16.68 9.77 7.64
CA ALA A 80 -17.89 10.40 7.14
C ALA A 80 -17.84 10.69 5.62
N GLN A 81 -16.64 10.77 5.04
CA GLN A 81 -16.41 10.95 3.61
C GLN A 81 -16.44 9.62 2.84
N LEU A 82 -16.42 8.49 3.55
CA LEU A 82 -16.36 7.14 2.98
C LEU A 82 -17.70 6.41 3.12
N SER A 83 -18.10 5.68 2.08
CA SER A 83 -19.20 4.72 2.24
C SER A 83 -18.75 3.50 3.07
N GLU A 84 -19.69 2.73 3.63
CA GLU A 84 -19.40 1.54 4.44
C GLU A 84 -18.48 0.53 3.72
N ASN A 85 -18.58 0.44 2.39
CA ASN A 85 -17.71 -0.38 1.57
C ASN A 85 -16.24 0.09 1.63
N TYR A 86 -15.99 1.40 1.56
CA TYR A 86 -14.64 1.95 1.66
C TYR A 86 -14.06 1.82 3.07
N VAL A 87 -14.89 1.95 4.10
CA VAL A 87 -14.46 1.70 5.50
C VAL A 87 -14.00 0.25 5.67
N SER A 88 -14.77 -0.70 5.14
CA SER A 88 -14.42 -2.13 5.18
C SER A 88 -13.14 -2.42 4.39
N LEU A 89 -13.02 -1.88 3.17
CA LEU A 89 -11.80 -2.01 2.37
C LEU A 89 -10.57 -1.39 3.05
N ARG A 90 -10.73 -0.26 3.75
CA ARG A 90 -9.64 0.35 4.52
C ARG A 90 -9.17 -0.56 5.66
N ALA A 91 -10.08 -1.28 6.33
CA ALA A 91 -9.71 -2.26 7.34
C ALA A 91 -8.90 -3.42 6.72
N ASP A 92 -9.32 -3.92 5.54
CA ASP A 92 -8.57 -4.94 4.80
C ASP A 92 -7.16 -4.45 4.42
N ILE A 93 -6.99 -3.16 4.13
CA ILE A 93 -5.66 -2.56 3.87
C ILE A 93 -4.79 -2.61 5.12
N ALA A 94 -5.33 -2.34 6.32
CA ALA A 94 -4.57 -2.41 7.56
C ALA A 94 -4.00 -3.83 7.80
N GLU A 95 -4.81 -4.86 7.55
CA GLU A 95 -4.37 -6.26 7.61
C GLU A 95 -3.27 -6.55 6.60
N ARG A 96 -3.41 -6.06 5.36
CA ARG A 96 -2.40 -6.23 4.31
C ARG A 96 -1.09 -5.53 4.62
N ILE A 97 -1.12 -4.37 5.26
CA ILE A 97 0.11 -3.68 5.70
C ILE A 97 0.83 -4.54 6.74
N SER A 98 0.09 -5.06 7.72
CA SER A 98 0.66 -5.93 8.76
C SER A 98 1.26 -7.20 8.14
N ALA A 99 0.54 -7.88 7.26
CA ALA A 99 1.04 -9.06 6.54
C ALA A 99 2.28 -8.74 5.68
N THR A 100 2.27 -7.60 4.99
CA THR A 100 3.41 -7.18 4.15
C THR A 100 4.67 -6.94 4.99
N ARG A 101 4.54 -6.39 6.20
CA ARG A 101 5.67 -6.21 7.12
C ARG A 101 6.29 -7.53 7.54
N GLU A 102 5.46 -8.51 7.87
CA GLU A 102 5.93 -9.86 8.24
C GLU A 102 6.69 -10.51 7.09
N LEU A 103 6.13 -10.46 5.88
CA LEU A 103 6.76 -11.00 4.68
C LEU A 103 8.06 -10.26 4.33
N TRP A 104 8.06 -8.92 4.42
CA TRP A 104 9.24 -8.10 4.15
C TRP A 104 10.37 -8.36 5.15
N SER A 105 10.04 -8.55 6.42
CA SER A 105 11.01 -8.94 7.45
C SER A 105 11.62 -10.33 7.22
N SER A 106 10.93 -11.19 6.47
CA SER A 106 11.42 -12.52 6.11
C SER A 106 12.33 -12.52 4.87
N LEU A 107 12.33 -11.43 4.10
CA LEU A 107 13.18 -11.26 2.91
C LEU A 107 14.55 -10.64 3.22
N ASN A 108 14.62 -9.78 4.25
CA ASN A 108 15.81 -9.07 4.71
C ASN A 108 16.56 -9.85 5.81
#